data_AF-A0A358Q103-F1
#
_entry.id   AF-A0A358Q103-F1
#
_cell.length_a   1.000
_cell.length_b   1.000
_cell.length_c   1.000
_cell.angle_alpha   90.00
_cell.angle_beta   90.00
_cell.angle_gamma   90.00
#
_symmetry.space_group_name_H-M   'P 1'
#
loop_
_entity.id
_entity.type
_entity.pdbx_description
1 polymer ?
#
loop_
_entity_poly.entity_id
_entity_poly.type
_entity_poly.pdbx_seq_one_letter_code
_entity_poly.pdbx_strand_id
1 'polypeptide(L)' 'MNLTLKCGDCGSTMTLDFKALQSRAAHQSHFAIRCQACNARLNDNVAYQLLDLIKEYQQYELKWEFEFKLTPPKESQT' A
#
# COMPACT_ATOMS: atom_id res chain seq x y z
N MET A 1 -3.18 -6.25 -5.18
CA MET A 1 -3.44 -5.00 -5.93
C MET A 1 -2.10 -4.53 -6.48
N ASN A 2 -2.00 -4.21 -7.77
CA ASN A 2 -0.77 -3.68 -8.35
C ASN A 2 -0.93 -2.18 -8.60
N LEU A 3 0.08 -1.41 -8.25
CA LEU A 3 0.14 0.04 -8.46
C LEU A 3 1.13 0.35 -9.58
N THR A 4 0.65 1.05 -10.59
CA THR A 4 1.48 1.48 -11.73
C THR A 4 1.83 2.95 -11.55
N LEU A 5 3.12 3.25 -11.49
CA LEU A 5 3.65 4.60 -11.29
C LEU A 5 4.59 4.97 -12.43
N LYS A 6 4.54 6.22 -12.85
CA LYS A 6 5.51 6.77 -13.80
C LYS A 6 6.57 7.55 -13.03
N CYS A 7 7.84 7.25 -13.28
CA CYS A 7 8.95 8.00 -12.70
C CYS A 7 8.99 9.41 -13.32
N GLY A 8 9.08 10.43 -12.47
CA GLY A 8 9.20 11.82 -12.91
C GLY A 8 10.55 12.12 -13.59
N ASP A 9 11.62 11.44 -13.19
CA ASP A 9 12.98 11.73 -13.68
C ASP A 9 13.30 11.04 -15.00
N CYS A 10 13.09 9.72 -15.09
CA CYS A 10 13.40 8.96 -16.30
C CYS A 10 12.19 8.66 -17.19
N GLY A 11 10.98 8.98 -16.73
CA GLY A 11 9.74 8.70 -17.46
C GLY A 11 9.35 7.22 -17.52
N SER A 12 10.14 6.31 -16.97
CA SER A 12 9.84 4.87 -16.97
C SER A 12 8.63 4.56 -16.10
N THR A 13 7.78 3.68 -16.61
CA THR A 13 6.65 3.12 -15.86
C THR A 13 7.14 1.93 -15.05
N MET A 14 6.75 1.86 -13.78
CA MET A 14 7.05 0.76 -12.89
C MET A 14 5.75 0.24 -12.26
N THR A 15 5.71 -1.08 -12.04
CA THR A 15 4.59 -1.73 -11.37
C THR A 15 5.07 -2.23 -10.01
N LEU A 16 4.36 -1.83 -8.96
CA LEU A 16 4.65 -2.20 -7.58
C LEU A 16 3.49 -3.02 -7.03
N ASP A 17 3.81 -4.13 -6.37
CA ASP A 17 2.80 -4.89 -5.62
C ASP A 17 2.48 -4.15 -4.32
N PHE A 18 1.22 -3.78 -4.16
CA PHE A 18 0.74 -3.08 -2.98
C PHE A 18 0.93 -3.88 -1.69
N LYS A 19 0.74 -5.21 -1.73
CA LYS A 19 0.95 -6.06 -0.54
C LYS A 19 2.42 -6.09 -0.13
N ALA A 20 3.32 -6.11 -1.12
CA ALA A 20 4.77 -6.03 -0.86
C ALA A 20 5.16 -4.66 -0.30
N LEU A 21 4.56 -3.57 -0.80
CA LEU A 21 4.77 -2.23 -0.26
C LEU A 21 4.25 -2.11 1.18
N GLN A 22 3.06 -2.63 1.46
CA GLN A 22 2.46 -2.64 2.80
C GLN A 22 3.34 -3.39 3.79
N SER A 23 3.82 -4.59 3.43
CA SER A 23 4.75 -5.36 4.27
C SER A 23 6.04 -4.59 4.53
N ARG A 24 6.64 -3.98 3.50
CA ARG A 24 7.85 -3.14 3.68
C ARG A 24 7.60 -1.92 4.57
N ALA A 25 6.48 -1.25 4.41
CA ALA A 25 6.13 -0.06 5.20
C ALA A 25 5.97 -0.39 6.69
N ALA A 26 5.44 -1.57 7.03
CA ALA A 26 5.30 -2.01 8.41
C ALA A 26 6.65 -2.21 9.14
N HIS A 27 7.70 -2.60 8.42
CA HIS A 27 9.03 -2.84 8.98
C HIS A 27 9.99 -1.65 8.87
N GLN A 28 9.67 -0.64 8.05
CA GLN A 28 10.56 0.49 7.77
C GLN A 28 10.03 1.77 8.41
N SER A 29 10.78 2.32 9.37
CA SER A 29 10.55 3.67 9.91
C SER A 29 10.75 4.78 8.87
N HIS A 30 11.50 4.52 7.80
CA HIS A 30 11.66 5.38 6.64
C HIS A 30 11.24 4.66 5.36
N PHE A 31 10.00 4.90 4.92
CA PHE A 31 9.48 4.34 3.67
C PHE A 31 9.96 5.17 2.48
N ALA A 32 10.80 4.57 1.64
CA ALA A 32 11.24 5.17 0.39
C ALA A 32 11.08 4.16 -0.76
N ILE A 33 10.56 4.65 -1.87
CA ILE A 33 10.43 3.89 -3.11
C ILE A 33 11.41 4.47 -4.13
N ARG A 34 12.17 3.58 -4.76
CA ARG A 34 13.12 3.94 -5.83
C ARG A 34 12.61 3.40 -7.15
N CYS A 35 12.81 4.16 -8.22
CA CYS A 35 12.56 3.70 -9.57
C CYS A 35 13.48 2.53 -9.90
N GLN A 36 12.94 1.44 -10.46
CA GLN A 36 13.74 0.27 -10.84
C GLN A 36 14.67 0.55 -12.04
N ALA A 37 14.31 1.51 -12.90
CA ALA A 37 15.07 1.81 -14.11
C ALA A 37 16.27 2.73 -13.86
N CYS A 38 16.08 3.82 -13.12
CA CYS A 38 17.12 4.83 -12.88
C CYS A 38 17.62 4.89 -11.44
N ASN A 39 17.04 4.09 -10.53
CA ASN A 39 17.34 4.08 -9.09
C ASN A 39 17.10 5.42 -8.36
N ALA A 40 16.51 6.41 -9.05
CA ALA A 40 16.13 7.67 -8.43
C ALA A 40 15.03 7.46 -7.39
N ARG A 41 15.06 8.24 -6.31
CA ARG A 41 13.95 8.28 -5.35
C ARG A 41 12.73 8.84 -6.06
N LEU A 42 11.57 8.22 -5.83
CA LEU A 42 10.32 8.81 -6.25
C LEU A 42 10.13 10.17 -5.60
N ASN A 43 9.44 11.06 -6.32
CA ASN A 43 9.04 12.36 -5.81
C ASN A 43 8.35 12.18 -4.44
N ASP A 44 8.77 12.98 -3.46
CA ASP A 44 8.29 12.89 -2.08
C ASP A 44 6.75 12.94 -2.00
N ASN A 45 6.09 13.74 -2.84
CA ASN A 45 4.63 13.80 -2.90
C ASN A 45 3.99 12.45 -3.28
N VAL A 46 4.56 11.76 -4.28
CA VAL A 46 4.08 10.43 -4.70
C VAL A 46 4.36 9.40 -3.60
N ALA A 47 5.52 9.50 -2.93
CA ALA A 47 5.86 8.63 -1.82
C ALA A 47 4.91 8.82 -0.62
N TYR A 48 4.52 10.06 -0.29
CA TYR A 48 3.55 10.36 0.76
C TYR A 48 2.15 9.81 0.43
N GLN A 49 1.66 10.02 -0.79
CA GLN A 49 0.36 9.48 -1.22
C GLN A 49 0.32 7.94 -1.12
N LEU A 50 1.40 7.27 -1.49
CA LEU A 50 1.50 5.82 -1.37
C LEU A 50 1.52 5.37 0.09
N LEU A 51 2.27 6.07 0.95
CA LEU A 51 2.31 5.76 2.37
C LEU A 51 0.94 5.93 3.03
N ASP A 52 0.20 6.96 2.64
CA ASP A 52 -1.14 7.24 3.17
C ASP A 52 -2.14 6.15 2.75
N LEU A 53 -2.16 5.80 1.46
CA LEU A 53 -2.97 4.69 0.95
C LEU A 53 -2.68 3.36 1.65
N ILE A 54 -1.40 3.08 1.95
CA ILE A 54 -0.99 1.88 2.69
C ILE A 54 -1.56 1.89 4.12
N LYS A 55 -1.52 3.04 4.80
CA LYS A 55 -2.06 3.18 6.16
C LYS A 55 -3.57 3.05 6.19
N GLU A 56 -4.28 3.67 5.26
CA GLU A 56 -5.73 3.54 5.13
C GLU A 56 -6.13 2.08 4.92
N TYR A 57 -5.41 1.36 4.05
CA TYR A 57 -5.69 -0.05 3.81
C TYR A 57 -5.39 -0.93 5.05
N GLN A 58 -4.31 -0.65 5.79
CA GLN A 58 -4.04 -1.34 7.05
C GLN A 58 -5.16 -1.13 8.07
N GLN A 59 -5.67 0.10 8.20
CA GLN A 59 -6.79 0.39 9.07
C GLN A 59 -8.07 -0.30 8.62
N TYR A 60 -8.32 -0.36 7.31
CA TYR A 60 -9.41 -1.13 6.74
C TYR A 60 -9.29 -2.61 7.13
N GLU A 61 -8.16 -3.28 6.89
CA GLU A 61 -7.98 -4.68 7.25
C GLU A 61 -8.21 -4.94 8.74
N LEU A 62 -7.67 -4.10 9.62
CA LEU A 62 -7.88 -4.19 11.07
C LEU A 62 -9.35 -3.99 11.46
N LYS A 63 -10.03 -3.03 10.83
CA LYS A 63 -11.45 -2.78 11.06
C LYS A 63 -12.30 -3.96 10.58
N TRP A 64 -12.01 -4.50 9.41
CA TRP A 64 -12.69 -5.69 8.88
C TRP A 64 -12.49 -6.90 9.77
N GLU A 65 -11.26 -7.16 10.22
CA GLU A 65 -11.00 -8.23 11.18
C GLU A 65 -11.77 -8.03 12.49
N PHE A 66 -11.84 -6.79 13.00
CA PHE A 66 -12.56 -6.48 14.23
C PHE A 66 -14.08 -6.65 14.07
N GLU A 67 -14.69 -6.05 13.05
CA GLU A 67 -16.13 -6.08 12.83
C GLU A 67 -16.62 -7.51 12.49
N PHE A 68 -15.90 -8.26 11.66
CA PHE A 68 -16.34 -9.59 11.24
C PHE A 68 -16.03 -10.70 12.26
N LYS A 69 -14.94 -10.58 13.05
CA LYS A 69 -14.63 -11.58 14.09
C LYS A 69 -15.47 -11.40 15.35
N LEU A 70 -15.90 -10.18 15.69
CA LEU A 70 -16.70 -9.91 16.90
C LEU A 70 -18.21 -10.00 16.67
N THR A 71 -18.66 -9.68 15.45
CA THR A 71 -20.03 -9.96 15.03
C THR A 71 -19.98 -10.87 13.82
N PRO A 72 -19.88 -12.20 14.02
CA PRO A 72 -20.14 -13.11 12.91
C PRO A 72 -21.52 -12.76 12.33
N PRO A 73 -21.66 -12.65 11.00
CA PRO A 73 -22.97 -12.46 10.42
C PRO A 73 -23.87 -13.56 10.97
N LYS A 74 -25.00 -13.19 11.59
CA LYS A 74 -26.02 -14.17 11.98
C LYS A 74 -26.37 -14.92 10.70
N GLU A 75 -25.88 -16.15 10.57
CA GLU A 75 -26.40 -17.08 9.58
C GLU A 75 -27.90 -17.14 9.84
N SER A 76 -28.68 -16.51 8.97
CA SER A 76 -30.11 -16.76 8.86
C SER A 76 -30.24 -18.20 8.38
N GLN A 77 -30.18 -19.15 9.32
CA GLN A 77 -30.60 -20.52 9.09
C GLN A 77 -32.06 -20.45 8.63
N THR A 78 -32.26 -20.68 7.34
CA THR A 78 -33.58 -20.87 6.72
C THR A 78 -33.68 -22.33 6.33
#